data_AF-A0A7I8JDK0-F1
#
_entry.id   AF-A0A7I8JDK0-F1
#
_cell.length_a   1.000
_cell.length_b   1.000
_cell.length_c   1.000
_cell.angle_alpha   90.00
_cell.angle_beta   90.00
_cell.angle_gamma   90.00
#
_symmetry.space_group_name_H-M   'P 1'
#
loop_
_entity.id
_entity.type
_entity.pdbx_description
1 polymer ?
#
loop_
_entity_poly.entity_id
_entity_poly.type
_entity_poly.pdbx_seq_one_letter_code
_entity_poly.pdbx_strand_id
1 'polypeptide(L)'
;MLKKKKGAIVNVGSGSSVIAPSYPMFTVYAGTKASLHHEYKEKGIDVQCQVPSYIVTKMVPDKRRSFFNSAPEEYALPAVRAIGFGTTVLPYWRHSIQCYFAKLAPESILNEWLLRSAIKRREQYPA
;
A
#
# COMPACT_ATOMS: atom_id res chain seq x y z
N MET A 1 -25.75 1.97 -0.67
CA MET A 1 -25.04 1.80 0.62
C MET A 1 -25.53 2.80 1.66
N LEU A 2 -25.44 4.12 1.42
CA LEU A 2 -25.90 5.16 2.36
C LEU A 2 -27.37 5.01 2.81
N LYS A 3 -28.32 4.89 1.88
CA LYS A 3 -29.75 4.65 2.22
C LYS A 3 -30.00 3.36 3.02
N LYS A 4 -29.11 2.37 2.90
CA LYS A 4 -29.20 1.07 3.58
C LYS A 4 -28.33 1.01 4.85
N LYS A 5 -27.56 2.07 5.16
CA LYS A 5 -26.55 2.15 6.24
C LYS A 5 -25.71 0.88 6.39
N LYS A 6 -25.37 0.25 5.25
CA LYS A 6 -24.64 -1.00 5.18
C LYS A 6 -23.83 -1.07 3.89
N GLY A 7 -22.56 -1.43 4.02
CA GLY A 7 -21.65 -1.73 2.93
C GLY A 7 -20.18 -1.52 3.30
N ALA A 8 -19.27 -2.00 2.46
CA ALA A 8 -17.85 -1.79 2.61
C ALA A 8 -17.24 -1.13 1.35
N ILE A 9 -16.29 -0.23 1.55
CA ILE A 9 -15.48 0.40 0.49
C ILE A 9 -14.03 -0.03 0.71
N VAL A 10 -13.44 -0.68 -0.28
CA VAL A 10 -12.03 -1.10 -0.24
C VAL A 10 -11.23 -0.25 -1.21
N ASN A 11 -10.38 0.60 -0.66
CA ASN A 11 -9.41 1.37 -1.40
C ASN A 11 -8.10 0.59 -1.51
N VAL A 12 -7.47 0.62 -2.68
CA VAL A 12 -6.09 0.14 -2.85
C VAL A 12 -5.16 1.35 -2.84
N GLY A 13 -4.28 1.39 -1.84
CA GLY A 13 -3.18 2.33 -1.70
C GLY A 13 -1.84 1.66 -2.05
N SER A 14 -0.77 2.10 -1.42
CA SER A 14 0.56 1.52 -1.63
C SER A 14 1.30 1.38 -0.30
N GLY A 15 2.04 0.28 -0.14
CA GLY A 15 2.84 -0.01 1.05
C GLY A 15 3.86 1.08 1.34
N SER A 16 4.26 1.84 0.30
CA SER A 16 5.09 3.04 0.43
C SER A 16 4.54 4.02 1.48
N SER A 17 3.23 4.21 1.57
CA SER A 17 2.63 5.15 2.53
C SER A 17 2.69 4.70 3.99
N VAL A 18 3.04 3.44 4.25
CA VAL A 18 3.16 2.88 5.61
C VAL A 18 4.60 2.47 5.94
N ILE A 19 5.40 2.17 4.92
CA ILE A 19 6.76 1.62 5.06
C ILE A 19 7.81 2.72 5.10
N ALA A 20 7.63 3.84 4.40
CA ALA A 20 8.61 4.92 4.50
C ALA A 20 8.25 5.95 5.56
N PRO A 21 9.25 6.41 6.33
CA PRO A 21 9.10 7.55 7.23
C PRO A 21 8.83 8.86 6.47
N SER A 22 9.34 8.99 5.25
CA SER A 22 9.13 10.16 4.38
C SER A 22 9.06 9.77 2.90
N TYR A 23 7.88 9.93 2.29
CA TYR A 23 7.74 10.01 0.83
C TYR A 23 7.33 11.43 0.44
N PRO A 24 8.26 12.31 0.04
CA PRO A 24 7.96 13.70 -0.28
C PRO A 24 6.97 13.94 -1.44
N MET A 25 6.47 12.88 -2.09
CA MET A 25 5.60 12.96 -3.28
C MET A 25 4.32 12.12 -3.19
N PHE A 26 4.07 11.41 -2.08
CA PHE A 26 2.93 10.50 -1.92
C PHE A 26 2.03 10.80 -0.71
N THR A 27 2.34 11.85 0.06
CA THR A 27 1.57 12.26 1.25
C THR A 27 0.10 12.55 0.93
N VAL A 28 -0.19 13.19 -0.21
CA VAL A 28 -1.56 13.48 -0.66
C VAL A 28 -2.31 12.19 -1.04
N TYR A 29 -1.63 11.24 -1.68
CA TYR A 29 -2.20 9.94 -2.03
C TYR A 29 -2.51 9.09 -0.79
N ALA A 30 -1.61 9.10 0.21
CA ALA A 30 -1.84 8.43 1.49
C ALA A 30 -2.99 9.06 2.29
N GLY A 31 -3.02 10.39 2.37
CA GLY A 31 -4.03 11.14 3.13
C GLY A 31 -5.44 10.99 2.56
N THR A 32 -5.59 11.05 1.23
CA THR A 32 -6.90 10.91 0.55
C THR A 32 -7.53 9.53 0.74
N LYS A 33 -6.74 8.48 0.98
CA LYS A 33 -7.25 7.12 1.17
C LYS A 33 -7.63 6.79 2.61
N ALA A 34 -7.04 7.49 3.59
CA ALA A 34 -7.31 7.28 5.01
C ALA A 34 -8.48 8.14 5.55
N SER A 35 -8.74 9.32 4.98
CA SER A 35 -9.71 10.30 5.52
C SER A 35 -11.17 9.86 5.43
N LEU A 36 -11.54 9.04 4.46
CA LEU A 36 -12.94 8.63 4.24
C LEU A 36 -13.48 7.69 5.33
N HIS A 37 -12.62 6.96 6.05
CA HIS A 37 -13.11 6.04 7.08
C HIS A 37 -13.88 6.76 8.18
N HIS A 38 -13.35 7.87 8.69
CA HIS A 38 -14.00 8.58 9.80
C HIS A 38 -15.33 9.20 9.38
N GLU A 39 -15.44 9.67 8.14
CA GLU A 39 -16.66 10.29 7.63
C GLU A 39 -17.82 9.31 7.38
N TYR A 40 -17.49 8.07 6.99
CA TYR A 40 -18.47 7.07 6.58
C TYR A 40 -18.76 6.02 7.65
N LYS A 41 -17.91 5.91 8.69
CA LYS A 41 -18.10 5.00 9.83
C LYS A 41 -19.43 5.24 10.53
N GLU A 42 -19.75 6.49 10.84
CA GLU A 42 -21.02 6.87 11.49
C GLU A 42 -22.25 6.62 10.59
N LYS A 43 -22.02 6.49 9.27
CA LYS A 43 -23.06 6.21 8.26
C LYS A 43 -23.26 4.70 8.02
N GLY A 44 -22.62 3.83 8.81
CA GLY A 44 -22.72 2.37 8.70
C GLY A 44 -21.98 1.81 7.49
N ILE A 45 -20.95 2.51 7.01
CA ILE A 45 -20.14 2.10 5.88
C ILE A 45 -18.70 1.94 6.33
N ASP A 46 -18.18 0.72 6.21
CA ASP A 46 -16.78 0.43 6.53
C ASP A 46 -15.89 0.79 5.36
N VAL A 47 -14.97 1.74 5.57
CA VAL A 47 -13.95 2.07 4.58
C VAL A 47 -12.62 1.49 5.02
N GLN A 48 -11.96 0.73 4.14
CA GLN A 48 -10.68 0.11 4.39
C GLN A 48 -9.70 0.48 3.28
N CYS A 49 -8.44 0.72 3.63
CA CYS A 49 -7.34 0.94 2.71
C CYS A 49 -6.36 -0.24 2.74
N GLN A 50 -6.21 -0.94 1.64
CA GLN A 50 -5.21 -1.99 1.50
C GLN A 50 -3.96 -1.40 0.85
N VAL A 51 -2.80 -1.58 1.46
CA VAL A 51 -1.55 -0.90 1.05
C VAL A 51 -0.51 -1.90 0.52
N PRO A 52 -0.75 -2.58 -0.61
CA PRO A 52 0.21 -3.56 -1.13
C PRO A 52 1.58 -2.97 -1.42
N SER A 53 2.63 -3.76 -1.21
CA SER A 53 3.95 -3.50 -1.80
C SER A 53 3.96 -3.94 -3.28
N TYR A 54 5.12 -4.30 -3.85
CA TYR A 54 5.22 -4.56 -5.29
C TYR A 54 4.36 -5.74 -5.76
N ILE A 55 3.36 -5.43 -6.58
CA ILE A 55 2.56 -6.41 -7.34
C ILE A 55 3.00 -6.35 -8.80
N VAL A 56 3.36 -7.50 -9.36
CA VAL A 56 3.78 -7.61 -10.76
C VAL A 56 2.54 -7.44 -11.63
N THR A 57 2.47 -6.32 -12.37
CA THR A 57 1.33 -6.03 -13.26
C THR A 57 1.86 -5.65 -14.64
N LYS A 58 0.97 -5.58 -15.64
CA LYS A 58 1.36 -5.04 -16.96
C LYS A 58 1.90 -3.61 -16.89
N MET A 59 1.44 -2.82 -15.92
CA MET A 59 1.88 -1.43 -15.67
C MET A 59 3.20 -1.35 -14.89
N VAL A 60 3.45 -2.33 -14.02
CA VAL A 60 4.69 -2.44 -13.24
C VAL A 60 5.33 -3.80 -13.56
N PRO A 61 5.92 -3.95 -14.74
CA PRO A 61 6.55 -5.20 -15.15
C PRO A 61 7.79 -5.42 -14.30
N ASP A 62 7.86 -6.58 -13.65
CA ASP A 62 9.03 -6.96 -12.88
C ASP A 62 10.02 -7.71 -13.77
N LYS A 63 11.18 -7.09 -14.03
CA LYS A 63 12.29 -7.70 -14.75
C LYS A 63 13.14 -8.61 -13.86
N ARG A 64 12.97 -8.57 -12.53
CA ARG A 64 13.76 -9.29 -11.55
C ARG A 64 12.82 -9.96 -10.54
N ARG A 65 12.29 -11.14 -10.89
CA ARG A 65 11.46 -11.98 -10.00
C ARG A 65 12.02 -11.99 -8.58
N SER A 66 11.48 -11.13 -7.72
CA SER A 66 11.93 -10.99 -6.34
C SER A 66 11.02 -11.80 -5.43
N PHE A 67 11.58 -12.42 -4.39
CA PHE A 67 10.84 -13.22 -3.40
C PHE A 67 9.67 -12.44 -2.75
N PHE A 68 9.81 -11.13 -2.63
CA PHE A 68 8.80 -10.25 -2.04
C PHE A 68 7.72 -9.80 -3.02
N ASN A 69 7.90 -10.02 -4.32
CA ASN A 69 6.90 -9.62 -5.30
C ASN A 69 5.76 -10.65 -5.33
N SER A 70 4.55 -10.18 -5.54
CA SER A 70 3.36 -11.03 -5.70
C SER A 70 2.74 -10.87 -7.07
N ALA A 71 2.22 -11.95 -7.63
CA ALA A 71 1.31 -11.84 -8.77
C ALA A 71 -0.06 -11.29 -8.31
N PRO A 72 -0.84 -10.64 -9.19
CA PRO A 72 -2.16 -10.11 -8.84
C PRO A 72 -3.10 -11.18 -8.29
N GLU A 73 -3.02 -12.40 -8.83
CA GLU A 73 -3.84 -13.55 -8.42
C GLU A 73 -3.48 -14.02 -7.01
N GLU A 74 -2.19 -14.01 -6.65
CA GLU A 74 -1.71 -14.33 -5.30
C GLU A 74 -2.13 -13.28 -4.27
N TYR A 75 -2.22 -12.02 -4.69
CA TYR A 75 -2.64 -10.92 -3.82
C TYR A 75 -4.17 -10.86 -3.62
N ALA A 76 -4.95 -11.23 -4.65
CA ALA A 76 -6.41 -11.10 -4.64
C ALA A 76 -7.09 -11.89 -3.51
N LEU A 77 -6.66 -13.13 -3.26
CA LEU A 77 -7.28 -13.97 -2.23
C LEU A 77 -7.06 -13.41 -0.81
N PRO A 78 -5.84 -13.08 -0.36
CA PRO A 78 -5.61 -12.40 0.91
C PRO A 78 -6.29 -11.04 1.00
N ALA A 79 -6.31 -10.28 -0.10
CA ALA A 79 -7.00 -8.97 -0.16
C ALA A 79 -8.49 -9.10 0.15
N VAL A 80 -9.19 -10.07 -0.43
CA VAL A 80 -10.62 -10.30 -0.14
C VAL A 80 -10.83 -10.78 1.29
N ARG A 81 -9.97 -11.68 1.78
CA ARG A 81 -10.06 -12.19 3.17
C ARG A 81 -9.82 -11.11 4.22
N ALA A 82 -9.03 -10.10 3.91
CA ALA A 82 -8.75 -8.99 4.81
C ALA A 82 -9.90 -7.98 4.90
N ILE A 83 -10.97 -8.10 4.10
CA ILE A 83 -12.09 -7.15 4.14
C ILE A 83 -12.74 -7.16 5.53
N GLY A 84 -12.84 -5.98 6.14
CA GLY A 84 -13.39 -5.79 7.48
C GLY A 84 -12.39 -5.91 8.63
N PHE A 85 -11.13 -6.26 8.34
CA PHE A 85 -10.06 -6.24 9.33
C PHE A 85 -9.39 -4.86 9.32
N GLY A 86 -9.75 -3.98 10.27
CA GLY A 86 -9.09 -2.69 10.44
C GLY A 86 -9.29 -1.66 9.31
N THR A 87 -8.74 -0.47 9.50
CA THR A 87 -8.91 0.67 8.56
C THR A 87 -7.83 0.73 7.49
N THR A 88 -6.60 0.32 7.83
CA THR A 88 -5.48 0.20 6.89
C THR A 88 -4.82 -1.15 7.08
N VAL A 89 -4.68 -1.93 6.01
CA VAL A 89 -4.11 -3.29 6.08
C VAL A 89 -3.07 -3.56 5.01
N LEU A 90 -2.16 -4.45 5.36
CA LEU A 90 -1.20 -5.05 4.45
C LEU A 90 -1.57 -6.54 4.31
N PRO A 91 -2.52 -6.90 3.43
CA PRO A 91 -3.17 -8.21 3.47
C PRO A 91 -2.24 -9.35 3.04
N TYR A 92 -1.08 -9.04 2.48
CA TYR A 92 -0.10 -10.02 2.05
C TYR A 92 1.00 -10.23 3.08
N TRP A 93 1.19 -11.49 3.50
CA TRP A 93 2.13 -11.83 4.57
C TRP A 93 3.59 -11.56 4.19
N ARG A 94 4.00 -11.80 2.92
CA ARG A 94 5.38 -11.49 2.48
C ARG A 94 5.65 -9.98 2.56
N HIS A 95 4.67 -9.16 2.20
CA HIS A 95 4.76 -7.72 2.37
C HIS A 95 4.78 -7.31 3.84
N SER A 96 4.06 -8.03 4.71
CA SER A 96 4.09 -7.81 6.16
C SER A 96 5.47 -8.06 6.76
N ILE A 97 6.15 -9.12 6.34
CA ILE A 97 7.54 -9.40 6.73
C ILE A 97 8.46 -8.27 6.22
N GLN A 98 8.32 -7.87 4.97
CA GLN A 98 9.10 -6.76 4.40
C GLN A 98 8.89 -5.45 5.19
N CYS A 99 7.64 -5.14 5.54
CA CYS A 99 7.28 -3.97 6.34
C CYS A 99 7.86 -4.05 7.76
N TYR A 100 7.83 -5.23 8.38
CA TYR A 100 8.41 -5.44 9.70
C TYR A 100 9.92 -5.15 9.71
N PHE A 101 10.68 -5.74 8.78
CA PHE A 101 12.11 -5.47 8.67
C PHE A 101 12.42 -4.01 8.30
N ALA A 102 11.60 -3.39 7.45
CA ALA A 102 11.74 -1.99 7.14
C ALA A 102 11.56 -1.13 8.39
N LYS A 103 10.56 -1.39 9.24
CA LYS A 103 10.34 -0.64 10.49
C LYS A 103 11.44 -0.83 11.55
N LEU A 104 12.20 -1.91 11.48
CA LEU A 104 13.34 -2.14 12.37
C LEU A 104 14.59 -1.35 11.94
N ALA A 105 14.71 -0.98 10.66
CA ALA A 105 15.85 -0.25 10.16
C ALA A 105 15.79 1.24 10.56
N PRO A 106 16.93 1.89 10.84
CA PRO A 106 16.98 3.33 11.06
C PRO A 106 16.37 4.13 9.89
N GLU A 107 15.59 5.16 10.21
CA GLU A 107 14.89 5.99 9.22
C GLU A 107 15.83 6.61 8.19
N SER A 108 17.04 7.01 8.59
CA SER A 108 18.06 7.57 7.70
C SER A 108 18.45 6.61 6.58
N ILE A 109 18.63 5.32 6.90
CA ILE A 109 19.01 4.29 5.94
C ILE A 109 17.86 4.04 4.94
N LEU A 110 16.63 3.94 5.45
CA LEU A 110 15.44 3.78 4.61
C LEU A 110 15.26 4.96 3.66
N ASN A 111 15.34 6.18 4.19
CA ASN A 111 15.16 7.41 3.41
C ASN A 111 16.24 7.54 2.33
N GLU A 112 17.51 7.25 2.66
CA GLU A 112 18.59 7.28 1.69
C GLU A 112 18.41 6.21 0.59
N TRP A 113 18.06 4.98 0.98
CA TRP A 113 17.79 3.90 0.03
C TRP A 113 16.63 4.23 -0.91
N LEU A 114 15.55 4.82 -0.38
CA LEU A 114 14.40 5.26 -1.16
C LEU A 114 14.77 6.37 -2.15
N LEU A 115 15.52 7.37 -1.69
CA LEU A 115 15.97 8.48 -2.53
C LEU A 115 16.85 7.99 -3.68
N ARG A 116 17.85 7.16 -3.38
CA ARG A 116 18.73 6.53 -4.39
C ARG A 116 17.93 5.71 -5.40
N SER A 117 16.95 4.94 -4.92
CA SER A 117 16.08 4.12 -5.77
C SER A 117 15.17 4.96 -6.67
N ALA A 118 14.71 6.13 -6.19
CA ALA A 118 13.89 7.06 -6.96
C ALA A 118 14.73 7.78 -8.04
N ILE A 119 15.92 8.26 -7.70
CA ILE A 119 16.85 8.89 -8.65
C ILE A 119 17.21 7.92 -9.77
N LYS A 120 17.59 6.68 -9.43
CA LYS A 120 17.92 5.64 -10.41
C LYS A 120 16.77 5.34 -11.38
N ARG A 121 15.53 5.35 -10.90
CA ARG A 121 14.35 5.16 -11.76
C ARG A 121 14.10 6.34 -12.68
N ARG A 122 14.32 7.57 -12.20
CA ARG A 122 14.22 8.79 -13.01
C ARG A 122 15.24 8.79 -14.15
N GLU A 123 16.47 8.37 -13.88
CA GLU A 123 17.53 8.23 -14.90
C GLU A 123 17.22 7.14 -15.92
N GLN A 124 16.56 6.05 -15.50
CA GLN A 124 16.21 4.93 -16.38
C GLN A 124 15.02 5.25 -17.31
N TYR A 125 14.18 6.22 -16.95
CA TYR A 125 13.03 6.69 -17.73
C TYR A 125 13.05 8.22 -17.84
N PRO A 126 13.99 8.80 -18.62
CA PRO A 126 13.99 10.23 -18.87
C PRO A 126 12.70 10.62 -19.63
N ALA A 127 12.14 11.77 -19.26
CA ALA A 127 10.90 12.30 -19.83
C ALA A 127 11.05 12.68 -21.31
#